data_AF-A0A1F8MJD0-F1
#
_entry.id   AF-A0A1F8MJD0-F1
#
_cell.length_a   1.000
_cell.length_b   1.000
_cell.length_c   1.000
_cell.angle_alpha   90.00
_cell.angle_beta   90.00
_cell.angle_gamma   90.00
#
_symmetry.space_group_name_H-M   'P 1'
#
loop_
_entity.id
_entity.type
_entity.pdbx_description
1 polymer ?
#
loop_
_entity_poly.entity_id
_entity_poly.type
_entity_poly.pdbx_seq_one_letter_code
_entity_poly.pdbx_strand_id
1 'polypeptide(L)'
;MTILIMVITNIIGQCLTTPSAPFGIISFEFAFSPERAQEILNSWNPDAQLRAAFIQGLDFLFPLVYSVALGMGCILTASVLRSRRKLLWGLGVILAWGLALAALCDYIENIALVFLLFDRVQSPFPEIAGVCAVIKFTLIIIAAIYILYSLVIRIMSRPTRDLKPEP
;
A
#
# COMPACT_ATOMS: atom_id res chain seq x y z
N MET A 1 -10.14 -0.54 -10.18
CA MET A 1 -9.43 -1.84 -10.11
C MET A 1 -8.85 -2.12 -8.72
N THR A 2 -8.12 -1.18 -8.11
CA THR A 2 -7.50 -1.31 -6.77
C THR A 2 -8.46 -1.78 -5.67
N ILE A 3 -9.64 -1.15 -5.57
CA ILE A 3 -10.65 -1.50 -4.55
C ILE A 3 -11.24 -2.89 -4.76
N LEU A 4 -11.49 -3.28 -6.01
CA LEU A 4 -12.07 -4.60 -6.33
C LEU A 4 -11.11 -5.73 -5.96
N ILE A 5 -9.83 -5.59 -6.29
CA ILE A 5 -8.80 -6.56 -5.93
C ILE A 5 -8.63 -6.61 -4.42
N MET A 6 -8.59 -5.47 -3.73
CA MET A 6 -8.52 -5.41 -2.28
C MET A 6 -9.72 -6.09 -1.58
N VAL A 7 -10.92 -5.98 -2.16
CA VAL A 7 -12.11 -6.69 -1.67
C VAL A 7 -11.97 -8.19 -1.89
N ILE A 8 -11.50 -8.61 -3.07
CA ILE A 8 -11.28 -10.02 -3.39
C ILE A 8 -10.22 -10.64 -2.46
N THR A 9 -9.07 -9.98 -2.26
CA THR A 9 -8.01 -10.47 -1.37
C THR A 9 -8.48 -10.50 0.08
N ASN A 10 -9.28 -9.53 0.54
CA ASN A 10 -9.89 -9.58 1.88
C ASN A 10 -10.86 -10.75 2.04
N ILE A 11 -11.70 -11.03 1.04
CA ILE A 11 -12.65 -12.16 1.10
C ILE A 11 -11.89 -13.49 1.14
N ILE A 12 -10.91 -13.67 0.26
CA ILE A 12 -10.09 -14.90 0.21
C ILE A 12 -9.25 -15.03 1.49
N GLY A 13 -8.75 -13.91 2.01
CA GLY A 13 -7.89 -13.81 3.18
C GLY A 13 -8.59 -13.96 4.53
N GLN A 14 -9.92 -14.08 4.59
CA GLN A 14 -10.62 -14.25 5.88
C GLN A 14 -10.13 -15.46 6.67
N CYS A 15 -9.73 -16.53 5.98
CA CYS A 15 -9.16 -17.72 6.61
C CYS A 15 -7.78 -17.51 7.24
N LEU A 16 -7.12 -16.38 6.94
CA LEU A 16 -5.81 -16.01 7.49
C LEU A 16 -5.93 -15.26 8.82
N THR A 17 -7.13 -14.77 9.16
CA THR A 17 -7.36 -14.06 10.41
C THR A 17 -7.43 -15.05 11.58
N THR A 18 -6.40 -15.05 12.41
CA THR A 18 -6.28 -15.90 13.60
C THR A 18 -5.86 -15.06 14.81
N PRO A 19 -5.90 -15.60 16.05
CA PRO A 19 -5.36 -14.90 17.21
C PRO A 19 -3.87 -14.53 17.05
N SER A 20 -3.08 -15.38 16.36
CA SER A 20 -1.68 -15.10 16.05
C SER A 20 -1.52 -14.16 14.84
N ALA A 21 -2.51 -14.06 13.95
CA ALA A 21 -2.50 -13.17 12.78
C ALA A 21 -3.80 -12.35 12.70
N PRO A 22 -4.01 -11.37 13.60
CA PRO A 22 -5.28 -10.62 13.68
C PRO A 22 -5.59 -9.80 12.43
N PHE A 23 -4.56 -9.47 11.63
CA PHE A 23 -4.69 -8.78 10.35
C PHE A 23 -4.36 -9.68 9.15
N GLY A 24 -4.43 -11.00 9.32
CA GLY A 24 -4.17 -11.97 8.26
C GLY A 24 -2.77 -11.83 7.67
N ILE A 25 -2.68 -11.72 6.34
CA ILE A 25 -1.41 -11.59 5.61
C ILE A 25 -0.60 -10.37 6.07
N ILE A 26 -1.25 -9.27 6.46
CA ILE A 26 -0.57 -8.06 6.96
C ILE A 26 0.18 -8.37 8.27
N SER A 27 -0.36 -9.24 9.13
CA SER A 27 0.37 -9.67 10.33
C SER A 27 1.66 -10.42 9.98
N PHE A 28 1.66 -11.14 8.86
CA PHE A 28 2.82 -11.87 8.36
C PHE A 28 3.88 -10.94 7.73
N GLU A 29 3.44 -9.92 6.99
CA GLU A 29 4.31 -8.84 6.48
C GLU A 29 5.09 -8.16 7.61
N PHE A 30 4.43 -7.93 8.75
CA PHE A 30 5.02 -7.28 9.93
C PHE A 30 5.53 -8.28 10.99
N ALA A 31 5.88 -9.51 10.59
CA ALA A 31 6.39 -10.50 11.54
C ALA A 31 7.74 -10.10 12.17
N PHE A 32 8.64 -9.47 11.39
CA PHE A 32 9.98 -8.99 11.81
C PHE A 32 10.94 -10.00 12.45
N SER A 33 10.51 -11.24 12.73
CA SER A 33 11.38 -12.29 13.23
C SER A 33 10.93 -13.66 12.73
N PRO A 34 11.84 -14.64 12.62
CA PRO A 34 11.50 -16.01 12.27
C PRO A 34 10.51 -16.66 13.24
N GLU A 35 10.66 -16.42 14.54
CA GLU A 35 9.78 -16.99 15.56
C GLU A 35 8.34 -16.52 15.36
N ARG A 36 8.16 -15.22 15.13
CA ARG A 36 6.84 -14.63 14.91
C ARG A 36 6.23 -15.07 13.57
N ALA A 37 7.04 -15.12 12.52
CA ALA A 37 6.61 -15.62 11.21
C ALA A 37 6.15 -17.08 11.30
N GLN A 38 6.91 -17.93 12.00
CA GLN A 38 6.57 -19.33 12.20
C GLN A 38 5.31 -19.51 13.05
N GLU A 39 5.13 -18.70 14.10
CA GLU A 39 3.90 -18.70 14.91
C GLU A 39 2.66 -18.42 14.05
N ILE A 40 2.76 -17.42 13.15
CA ILE A 40 1.69 -17.07 12.23
C ILE A 40 1.41 -18.22 11.26
N LEU A 41 2.44 -18.78 10.61
CA LEU A 41 2.26 -19.90 9.68
C LEU A 41 1.67 -21.14 10.36
N ASN A 42 2.07 -21.44 11.60
CA ASN A 42 1.52 -22.54 12.39
C ASN A 42 0.05 -22.33 12.75
N SER A 43 -0.42 -21.08 12.78
CA SER A 43 -1.83 -20.76 13.00
C SER A 43 -2.69 -21.00 11.75
N TRP A 44 -2.08 -21.10 10.56
CA TRP A 44 -2.76 -21.33 9.29
C TRP A 44 -2.76 -22.81 8.93
N ASN A 45 -3.95 -23.37 8.72
CA ASN A 45 -4.08 -24.73 8.18
C ASN A 45 -3.61 -24.79 6.72
N PRO A 46 -3.41 -25.99 6.13
CA PRO A 46 -2.90 -26.13 4.77
C PRO A 46 -3.74 -25.39 3.70
N ASP A 47 -5.06 -25.38 3.83
CA ASP A 47 -5.94 -24.65 2.90
C ASP A 47 -5.76 -23.13 3.00
N ALA A 48 -5.55 -22.61 4.22
CA ALA A 48 -5.26 -21.21 4.47
C ALA A 48 -3.89 -20.82 3.91
N GLN A 49 -2.86 -21.67 4.07
CA GLN A 49 -1.55 -21.43 3.47
C GLN A 49 -1.60 -21.43 1.93
N LEU A 50 -2.40 -22.32 1.31
CA LEU A 50 -2.62 -22.31 -0.14
C LEU A 50 -3.29 -21.01 -0.61
N ARG A 51 -4.26 -20.51 0.16
CA ARG A 51 -4.91 -19.22 -0.12
C ARG A 51 -3.96 -18.04 0.09
N ALA A 52 -3.11 -18.08 1.13
CA ALA A 52 -2.06 -17.09 1.35
C ALA A 52 -1.12 -17.04 0.14
N ALA A 53 -0.64 -18.19 -0.33
CA ALA A 53 0.18 -18.29 -1.53
C ALA A 53 -0.52 -17.73 -2.79
N PHE A 54 -1.80 -18.00 -2.97
CA PHE A 54 -2.57 -17.47 -4.10
C PHE A 54 -2.70 -15.93 -4.03
N ILE A 55 -3.03 -15.39 -2.85
CA ILE A 55 -3.09 -13.94 -2.62
C ILE A 55 -1.71 -13.32 -2.89
N GLN A 56 -0.65 -13.93 -2.36
CA GLN A 56 0.72 -13.47 -2.55
C GLN A 56 1.11 -13.37 -4.03
N GLY A 57 0.68 -14.34 -4.85
CA GLY A 57 0.89 -14.32 -6.29
C GLY A 57 0.15 -13.17 -6.99
N LEU A 58 -1.08 -12.86 -6.56
CA LEU A 58 -1.85 -11.73 -7.07
C LEU A 58 -1.25 -10.38 -6.65
N ASP A 59 -0.63 -10.31 -5.47
CA ASP A 59 -0.05 -9.08 -4.94
C ASP A 59 1.13 -8.59 -5.78
N PHE A 60 1.80 -9.43 -6.58
CA PHE A 60 2.80 -8.96 -7.56
C PHE A 60 2.22 -8.04 -8.66
N LEU A 61 0.92 -8.06 -8.93
CA LEU A 61 0.31 -7.20 -9.95
C LEU A 61 0.02 -5.78 -9.43
N PHE A 62 -0.06 -5.64 -8.11
CA PHE A 62 -0.57 -4.45 -7.45
C PHE A 62 0.43 -3.28 -7.35
N PRO A 63 1.73 -3.49 -7.06
CA PRO A 63 2.76 -2.45 -6.93
C PRO A 63 2.77 -1.46 -8.08
N LEU A 64 2.76 -1.97 -9.32
CA LEU A 64 2.80 -1.13 -10.51
C LEU A 64 1.53 -0.27 -10.63
N VAL A 65 0.37 -0.87 -10.36
CA VAL A 65 -0.92 -0.20 -10.51
C VAL A 65 -1.10 0.91 -9.49
N TYR A 66 -0.85 0.65 -8.20
CA TYR A 66 -1.06 1.69 -7.19
C TYR A 66 0.01 2.78 -7.26
N SER A 67 1.27 2.44 -7.54
CA SER A 67 2.34 3.44 -7.59
C SER A 67 2.12 4.45 -8.71
N VAL A 68 1.70 3.98 -9.88
CA VAL A 68 1.32 4.83 -11.02
C VAL A 68 0.08 5.64 -10.68
N ALA A 69 -0.98 5.02 -10.15
CA ALA A 69 -2.23 5.71 -9.85
C ALA A 69 -2.05 6.82 -8.78
N LEU A 70 -1.41 6.49 -7.65
CA LEU A 70 -1.13 7.45 -6.59
C LEU A 70 -0.08 8.48 -7.02
N GLY A 71 0.94 8.09 -7.78
CA GLY A 71 1.98 9.00 -8.27
C GLY A 71 1.42 10.04 -9.23
N MET A 72 0.57 9.62 -10.17
CA MET A 72 -0.19 10.55 -11.01
C MET A 72 -1.12 11.43 -10.17
N GLY A 73 -1.77 10.87 -9.15
CA GLY A 73 -2.57 11.62 -8.18
C GLY A 73 -1.77 12.77 -7.57
N CYS A 74 -0.59 12.48 -7.03
CA CYS A 74 0.31 13.48 -6.45
C CYS A 74 0.69 14.58 -7.46
N ILE A 75 1.07 14.21 -8.69
CA ILE A 75 1.45 15.18 -9.74
C ILE A 75 0.27 16.05 -10.16
N LEU A 76 -0.88 15.43 -10.42
CA LEU A 76 -2.09 16.13 -10.88
C LEU A 76 -2.60 17.11 -9.81
N THR A 77 -2.62 16.70 -8.53
CA THR A 77 -3.09 17.58 -7.46
C THR A 77 -2.05 18.62 -7.06
N ALA A 78 -0.75 18.36 -7.24
CA ALA A 78 0.32 19.34 -7.00
C ALA A 78 0.13 20.61 -7.85
N SER A 79 -0.38 20.47 -9.08
CA SER A 79 -0.61 21.62 -9.98
C SER A 79 -1.54 22.70 -9.37
N VAL A 80 -2.48 22.30 -8.51
CA VAL A 80 -3.39 23.21 -7.78
C VAL A 80 -2.61 24.12 -6.82
N LEU A 81 -1.48 23.64 -6.30
CA LEU A 81 -0.67 24.32 -5.30
C LEU A 81 0.46 25.17 -5.93
N ARG A 82 0.68 25.06 -7.25
CA ARG A 82 1.83 25.65 -7.96
C ARG A 82 1.94 27.17 -7.78
N SER A 83 0.83 27.88 -7.75
CA SER A 83 0.79 29.34 -7.62
C SER A 83 0.78 29.85 -6.18
N ARG A 84 0.34 29.03 -5.20
CA ARG A 84 0.14 29.47 -3.82
C ARG A 84 1.17 28.92 -2.82
N ARG A 85 1.77 27.74 -3.08
CA ARG A 85 2.68 27.04 -2.15
C ARG A 85 3.73 26.19 -2.87
N LYS A 86 4.82 26.82 -3.34
CA LYS A 86 5.92 26.17 -4.09
C LYS A 86 6.54 24.94 -3.38
N LEU A 87 6.68 24.99 -2.05
CA LEU A 87 7.21 23.86 -1.27
C LEU A 87 6.31 22.62 -1.36
N LEU A 88 4.99 22.80 -1.21
CA LEU A 88 4.04 21.70 -1.31
C LEU A 88 3.91 21.16 -2.74
N TRP A 89 4.15 21.98 -3.76
CA TRP A 89 4.27 21.50 -5.13
C TRP A 89 5.45 20.54 -5.30
N GLY A 90 6.63 20.91 -4.78
CA GLY A 90 7.83 20.06 -4.82
C GLY A 90 7.64 18.72 -4.10
N LEU A 91 6.94 18.73 -2.96
CA LEU A 91 6.60 17.50 -2.23
C LEU A 91 5.78 16.51 -3.07
N GLY A 92 4.85 16.98 -3.91
CA GLY A 92 4.05 16.11 -4.77
C GLY A 92 4.91 15.32 -5.78
N VAL A 93 5.94 15.96 -6.34
CA VAL A 93 6.88 15.31 -7.26
C VAL A 93 7.77 14.30 -6.52
N ILE A 94 8.26 14.68 -5.33
CA ILE A 94 9.06 13.78 -4.49
C ILE A 94 8.25 12.55 -4.09
N LEU A 95 6.99 12.72 -3.70
CA LEU A 95 6.11 11.62 -3.34
C LEU A 95 5.78 10.70 -4.52
N ALA A 96 5.67 11.24 -5.74
CA ALA A 96 5.48 10.41 -6.94
C ALA A 96 6.67 9.46 -7.17
N TRP A 97 7.90 9.94 -7.00
CA TRP A 97 9.09 9.07 -7.03
C TRP A 97 9.16 8.15 -5.82
N GLY A 98 8.76 8.63 -4.64
CA GLY A 98 8.63 7.81 -3.43
C GLY A 98 7.69 6.62 -3.64
N LEU A 99 6.61 6.77 -4.40
CA LEU A 99 5.71 5.65 -4.70
C LEU A 99 6.32 4.61 -5.64
N ALA A 100 7.26 4.98 -6.50
CA ALA A 100 8.05 4.00 -7.26
C ALA A 100 8.97 3.20 -6.33
N LEU A 101 9.56 3.85 -5.32
CA LEU A 101 10.30 3.16 -4.25
C LEU A 101 9.39 2.25 -3.42
N ALA A 102 8.17 2.71 -3.08
CA ALA A 102 7.19 1.88 -2.37
C ALA A 102 6.86 0.60 -3.15
N ALA A 103 6.65 0.71 -4.46
CA ALA A 103 6.44 -0.46 -5.32
C ALA A 103 7.64 -1.41 -5.35
N LEU A 104 8.87 -0.88 -5.37
CA LEU A 104 10.07 -1.71 -5.29
C LEU A 104 10.15 -2.45 -3.95
N CYS A 105 9.90 -1.77 -2.84
CA CYS A 105 9.85 -2.38 -1.51
C CYS A 105 8.78 -3.48 -1.45
N ASP A 106 7.60 -3.23 -2.02
CA ASP A 106 6.52 -4.20 -2.11
C ASP A 106 6.93 -5.48 -2.86
N TYR A 107 7.62 -5.36 -4.02
CA TYR A 107 8.16 -6.52 -4.70
C TYR A 107 9.18 -7.30 -3.87
N ILE A 108 10.10 -6.61 -3.17
CA ILE A 108 11.12 -7.25 -2.34
C ILE A 108 10.47 -7.98 -1.16
N GLU A 109 9.52 -7.34 -0.50
CA GLU A 109 8.74 -7.94 0.59
C GLU A 109 7.95 -9.15 0.09
N ASN A 110 7.26 -9.04 -1.04
CA ASN A 110 6.50 -10.15 -1.58
C ASN A 110 7.39 -11.37 -1.91
N ILE A 111 8.60 -11.14 -2.42
CA ILE A 111 9.59 -12.21 -2.67
C ILE A 111 10.03 -12.85 -1.35
N ALA A 112 10.32 -12.05 -0.32
CA ALA A 112 10.71 -12.56 1.00
C ALA A 112 9.60 -13.41 1.63
N LEU A 113 8.34 -12.98 1.54
CA LEU A 113 7.20 -13.76 2.03
C LEU A 113 6.99 -15.06 1.25
N VAL A 114 7.25 -15.09 -0.05
CA VAL A 114 7.22 -16.33 -0.84
C VAL A 114 8.28 -17.33 -0.33
N PHE A 115 9.49 -16.88 -0.02
CA PHE A 115 10.50 -17.76 0.60
C PHE A 115 10.04 -18.29 1.96
N LEU A 116 9.40 -17.46 2.78
CA LEU A 116 8.88 -17.88 4.08
C LEU A 116 7.71 -18.87 3.98
N LEU A 117 6.86 -18.73 2.96
CA LEU A 117 5.70 -19.61 2.76
C LEU A 117 6.09 -21.00 2.24
N PHE A 118 7.11 -21.09 1.38
CA PHE A 118 7.41 -22.32 0.64
C PHE A 118 8.73 -22.99 1.00
N ASP A 119 9.65 -22.28 1.64
CA ASP A 119 10.94 -22.82 2.06
C ASP A 119 11.06 -22.78 3.60
N ARG A 120 12.21 -22.36 4.14
CA ARG A 120 12.43 -22.32 5.59
C ARG A 120 12.16 -20.92 6.13
N VAL A 121 11.43 -20.85 7.24
CA VAL A 121 11.29 -19.63 8.03
C VAL A 121 12.63 -19.33 8.72
N GLN A 122 13.38 -18.39 8.16
CA GLN A 122 14.70 -18.02 8.65
C GLN A 122 15.03 -16.56 8.33
N SER A 123 15.88 -15.96 9.16
CA SER A 123 16.44 -14.63 8.87
C SER A 123 17.30 -14.69 7.60
N PRO A 124 17.36 -13.60 6.80
CA PRO A 124 16.80 -12.28 7.08
C PRO A 124 15.41 -12.03 6.45
N PHE A 125 14.69 -13.06 5.99
CA PHE A 125 13.47 -12.84 5.19
C PHE A 125 12.35 -12.12 5.95
N PRO A 126 12.01 -12.46 7.21
CA PRO A 126 10.98 -11.74 7.98
C PRO A 126 11.35 -10.27 8.24
N GLU A 127 12.63 -9.99 8.48
CA GLU A 127 13.16 -8.66 8.71
C GLU A 127 13.10 -7.81 7.43
N ILE A 128 13.51 -8.40 6.30
CA ILE A 128 13.44 -7.75 4.98
C ILE A 128 11.99 -7.42 4.63
N ALA A 129 11.08 -8.38 4.80
CA ALA A 129 9.65 -8.19 4.57
C ALA A 129 9.11 -7.05 5.45
N GLY A 130 9.37 -7.09 6.75
CA GLY A 130 8.89 -6.07 7.69
C GLY A 130 9.42 -4.66 7.40
N VAL A 131 10.72 -4.51 7.10
CA VAL A 131 11.30 -3.20 6.77
C VAL A 131 10.71 -2.65 5.48
N CYS A 132 10.59 -3.48 4.46
CA CYS A 132 9.98 -3.09 3.19
C CYS A 132 8.49 -2.75 3.35
N ALA A 133 7.76 -3.49 4.19
CA ALA A 133 6.37 -3.22 4.52
C ALA A 133 6.20 -1.87 5.24
N VAL A 134 7.07 -1.55 6.20
CA VAL A 134 7.06 -0.22 6.85
C VAL A 134 7.27 0.88 5.82
N ILE A 135 8.31 0.77 4.97
CA ILE A 135 8.62 1.80 3.97
C ILE A 135 7.46 1.97 2.99
N LYS A 136 6.91 0.88 2.43
CA LYS A 136 5.83 0.94 1.43
C LYS A 136 4.58 1.59 2.03
N PHE A 137 4.13 1.15 3.21
CA PHE A 137 2.90 1.66 3.82
C PHE A 137 3.05 3.11 4.25
N THR A 138 4.20 3.51 4.81
CA THR A 138 4.46 4.91 5.17
C THR A 138 4.38 5.81 3.94
N LEU A 139 5.02 5.45 2.83
CA LEU A 139 5.00 6.26 1.60
C LEU A 139 3.60 6.35 0.99
N ILE A 140 2.85 5.24 0.97
CA ILE A 140 1.45 5.20 0.49
C ILE A 140 0.56 6.11 1.34
N ILE A 141 0.67 6.04 2.67
CA ILE A 141 -0.15 6.87 3.59
C ILE A 141 0.15 8.35 3.41
N ILE A 142 1.44 8.74 3.34
CA ILE A 142 1.83 10.15 3.15
C ILE A 142 1.32 10.67 1.81
N ALA A 143 1.45 9.89 0.73
CA ALA A 143 0.93 10.24 -0.59
C ALA A 143 -0.60 10.41 -0.59
N ALA A 144 -1.32 9.49 0.05
CA ALA A 144 -2.78 9.57 0.17
C ALA A 144 -3.22 10.84 0.93
N ILE A 145 -2.60 11.15 2.06
CA ILE A 145 -2.86 12.38 2.83
C ILE A 145 -2.59 13.62 1.97
N TYR A 146 -1.47 13.64 1.24
CA TYR A 146 -1.12 14.74 0.35
C TYR A 146 -2.17 14.98 -0.74
N ILE A 147 -2.62 13.91 -1.39
CA ILE A 147 -3.66 13.97 -2.44
C ILE A 147 -4.96 14.52 -1.84
N LEU A 148 -5.43 13.96 -0.73
CA LEU A 148 -6.67 14.39 -0.07
C LEU A 148 -6.61 15.87 0.33
N TYR A 149 -5.51 16.29 0.95
CA TYR A 149 -5.27 17.69 1.32
C TYR A 149 -5.35 18.62 0.11
N SER A 150 -4.67 18.24 -0.97
CA SER A 150 -4.63 19.04 -2.21
C SER A 150 -6.00 19.10 -2.88
N LEU A 151 -6.80 18.03 -2.82
CA LEU A 151 -8.17 17.99 -3.33
C LEU A 151 -9.11 18.89 -2.53
N VAL A 152 -9.02 18.87 -1.19
CA VAL A 152 -9.80 19.77 -0.33
C VAL A 152 -9.53 21.23 -0.69
N ILE A 153 -8.25 21.62 -0.82
CA ILE A 153 -7.87 22.97 -1.26
C ILE A 153 -8.46 23.28 -2.64
N ARG A 154 -8.42 22.33 -3.58
CA ARG A 154 -8.97 22.52 -4.92
C ARG A 154 -10.47 22.81 -4.87
N ILE A 155 -11.21 22.06 -4.06
CA ILE A 155 -12.67 22.22 -3.90
C ILE A 155 -12.99 23.58 -3.27
N MET A 156 -12.28 23.94 -2.19
CA MET A 156 -12.47 25.23 -1.49
C MET A 156 -12.06 26.44 -2.34
N SER A 157 -11.13 26.26 -3.29
CA SER A 157 -10.64 27.34 -4.16
C SER A 157 -11.44 27.49 -5.45
N ARG A 158 -12.47 26.66 -5.71
CA ARG A 158 -13.34 26.86 -6.86
C ARG A 158 -14.16 28.13 -6.64
N PRO A 159 -14.09 29.13 -7.54
CA PRO A 159 -15.01 30.27 -7.48
C PRO A 159 -16.42 29.73 -7.63
N THR A 160 -17.33 30.14 -6.74
CA THR A 160 -18.77 29.95 -6.92
C THR A 160 -19.12 30.57 -8.27
N ARG A 161 -19.42 29.74 -9.27
CA ARG A 161 -19.81 30.21 -10.59
C ARG A 161 -21.11 31.01 -10.42
N ASP A 162 -21.08 32.25 -10.88
CA ASP A 162 -22.06 33.31 -10.67
C ASP A 162 -23.53 32.85 -10.73
N LEU A 163 -24.26 33.03 -9.62
CA LEU A 163 -25.69 33.32 -9.67
C LEU A 163 -25.83 34.82 -9.93
N LYS A 164 -25.67 35.25 -11.18
CA LYS A 164 -26.15 36.56 -11.62
C LYS A 164 -27.49 36.33 -12.34
N PRO A 165 -28.61 36.92 -11.88
CA PRO A 165 -29.83 36.91 -12.68
C PRO A 165 -29.56 37.66 -13.98
N GLU A 166 -29.91 37.05 -15.11
CA GLU A 166 -29.96 37.74 -16.41
C GLU A 166 -30.98 38.89 -16.35
N PRO A 167 -30.73 39.99 -17.10
CA PRO A 167 -31.41 41.27 -16.94
C PRO A 167 -32.91 41.27 -17.25
#